data_AF-A0A3P7EFX7-F1
#
_entry.id   AF-A0A3P7EFX7-F1
#
_cell.length_a   1.000
_cell.length_b   1.000
_cell.length_c   1.000
_cell.angle_alpha   90.00
_cell.angle_beta   90.00
_cell.angle_gamma   90.00
#
_symmetry.space_group_name_H-M   'P 1'
#
loop_
_entity.id
_entity.type
_entity.pdbx_description
1 polymer ?
#
loop_
_entity_poly.entity_id
_entity_poly.type
_entity_poly.pdbx_seq_one_letter_code
_entity_poly.pdbx_strand_id
1 'polypeptide(L)'
;MPSHATSLGLTPTQSASVISAFGIMNTVGRILVGLISDRKLPCKYGKDRALNRLWIYVSSLSLCGLLTAGVLFCDGYITLAMYSGLFGLTLSSYVCLTSVLLVDLIGIEKLTNAFGLILLFQGIGTVIGPPISGQLADLTGSYDMSFVFCGVALLISGLILNTGRFPDATFINIQRSREINDTGRWHTRNRHWYSFHPVVTILLIRTIFASAYQLINYTTSKLIVKMWL
;
A
#
# COMPACT_ATOMS: atom_id res chain seq x y z
N MET A 1 10.85 -11.48 -6.57
CA MET A 1 11.28 -11.06 -7.92
C MET A 1 12.65 -11.66 -8.24
N PRO A 2 13.75 -11.30 -7.56
CA PRO A 2 15.05 -11.89 -7.89
C PRO A 2 15.15 -13.36 -7.49
N SER A 3 14.55 -13.78 -6.37
CA SER A 3 14.46 -15.20 -6.00
C SER A 3 13.82 -16.05 -7.10
N HIS A 4 12.72 -15.54 -7.69
CA HIS A 4 12.07 -16.15 -8.86
C HIS A 4 12.97 -16.11 -10.10
N ALA A 5 13.65 -14.99 -10.34
CA ALA A 5 14.57 -14.90 -11.48
C ALA A 5 15.74 -15.91 -11.37
N THR A 6 16.21 -16.18 -10.15
CA THR A 6 17.25 -17.18 -9.88
C THR A 6 16.73 -18.60 -10.07
N SER A 7 15.50 -18.92 -9.64
CA SER A 7 14.90 -20.25 -9.90
C SER A 7 14.67 -20.50 -11.39
N LEU A 8 14.39 -19.46 -12.17
CA LEU A 8 14.29 -19.55 -13.64
C LEU A 8 15.66 -19.59 -14.34
N GLY A 9 16.78 -19.46 -13.62
CA GLY A 9 18.13 -19.50 -14.20
C GLY A 9 18.54 -18.24 -14.98
N LEU A 10 17.95 -17.08 -14.71
CA LEU A 10 18.28 -15.83 -15.42
C LEU A 10 19.69 -15.32 -15.08
N THR A 11 20.35 -14.74 -16.09
CA THR A 11 21.65 -14.07 -15.93
C THR A 11 21.52 -12.86 -14.98
N PRO A 12 22.52 -12.54 -14.13
CA PRO A 12 22.48 -11.37 -13.26
C PRO A 12 22.20 -10.05 -14.00
N THR A 13 22.64 -9.92 -15.25
CA THR A 13 22.34 -8.76 -16.11
C THR A 13 20.85 -8.60 -16.41
N GLN A 14 20.13 -9.70 -16.61
CA GLN A 14 18.68 -9.71 -16.80
C GLN A 14 17.93 -9.39 -15.51
N SER A 15 18.43 -9.83 -14.35
CA SER A 15 17.86 -9.43 -13.07
C SER A 15 18.00 -7.91 -12.83
N ALA A 16 19.15 -7.33 -13.19
CA ALA A 16 19.39 -5.89 -13.06
C ALA A 16 18.49 -5.06 -13.99
N SER A 17 18.23 -5.52 -15.22
CA SER A 17 17.32 -4.82 -16.14
C SER A 17 15.87 -4.83 -15.63
N VAL A 18 15.41 -5.93 -15.04
CA VAL A 18 14.07 -6.03 -14.41
C VAL A 18 13.94 -5.04 -13.24
N ILE A 19 14.95 -4.95 -12.38
CA ILE A 19 14.98 -3.98 -11.26
C ILE A 19 14.98 -2.55 -11.78
N SER A 20 15.72 -2.27 -12.87
CA SER A 20 15.78 -0.95 -13.49
C SER A 20 14.42 -0.55 -14.10
N ALA A 21 13.78 -1.47 -14.82
CA ALA A 21 12.44 -1.27 -15.37
C ALA A 21 11.40 -0.99 -14.27
N PHE A 22 11.46 -1.75 -13.17
CA PHE A 22 10.64 -1.50 -11.98
C PHE A 22 10.88 -0.09 -11.41
N GLY A 23 12.13 0.36 -11.28
CA GLY A 23 12.47 1.69 -10.76
C GLY A 23 11.96 2.84 -11.64
N ILE A 24 12.08 2.70 -12.96
CA ILE A 24 11.56 3.67 -13.94
C ILE A 24 10.03 3.73 -13.84
N MET A 25 9.36 2.57 -13.87
CA MET A 25 7.89 2.51 -13.79
C MET A 25 7.35 2.97 -12.45
N ASN A 26 8.08 2.74 -11.35
CA ASN A 26 7.75 3.30 -10.05
C ASN A 26 7.77 4.84 -10.08
N THR A 27 8.76 5.45 -10.73
CA THR A 27 8.82 6.92 -10.87
C THR A 27 7.66 7.44 -11.73
N VAL A 28 7.41 6.80 -12.88
CA VAL A 28 6.27 7.14 -13.75
C VAL A 28 4.93 6.99 -13.01
N GLY A 29 4.79 5.95 -12.20
CA GLY A 29 3.61 5.71 -11.35
C GLY A 29 3.35 6.85 -10.37
N ARG A 30 4.39 7.43 -9.75
CA ARG A 30 4.23 8.61 -8.86
C ARG A 30 3.62 9.78 -9.62
N ILE A 31 4.13 10.05 -10.81
CA ILE A 31 3.68 11.18 -11.64
C ILE A 31 2.24 10.95 -12.11
N LEU A 32 1.95 9.78 -12.69
CA LEU A 32 0.60 9.44 -13.18
C LEU A 32 -0.44 9.52 -12.06
N VAL A 33 -0.14 8.95 -10.90
CA VAL A 33 -1.09 8.92 -9.78
C VAL A 33 -1.25 10.29 -9.15
N GLY A 34 -0.18 11.09 -9.05
CA GLY A 34 -0.28 12.48 -8.63
C GLY A 34 -1.24 13.26 -9.52
N LEU A 35 -1.05 13.16 -10.85
CA LEU A 35 -1.90 13.84 -11.82
C LEU A 35 -3.35 13.33 -11.80
N ILE A 36 -3.57 12.01 -11.67
CA ILE A 36 -4.90 11.41 -11.59
C ILE A 36 -5.61 11.76 -10.27
N SER A 37 -4.86 11.82 -9.16
CA SER A 37 -5.37 12.15 -7.82
C SER A 37 -5.85 13.61 -7.75
N ASP A 38 -5.16 14.51 -8.46
CA ASP A 38 -5.54 15.93 -8.51
C ASP A 38 -6.71 16.17 -9.47
N ARG A 39 -6.84 15.36 -10.52
CA ARG A 39 -7.95 15.49 -11.46
C ARG A 39 -9.25 15.04 -10.80
N LYS A 40 -10.25 15.92 -10.78
CA LYS A 40 -11.63 15.56 -10.43
C LYS A 40 -12.10 14.51 -11.43
N LEU A 41 -12.10 13.23 -11.04
CA LEU A 41 -12.69 12.19 -11.86
C LEU A 41 -14.18 12.54 -12.06
N PRO A 42 -14.72 12.42 -13.29
CA PRO A 42 -16.09 12.78 -13.63
C PRO A 42 -17.14 11.82 -13.05
N CYS A 43 -16.77 10.93 -12.13
CA CYS A 43 -17.75 10.08 -11.47
C CYS A 43 -18.70 10.95 -10.63
N LYS A 44 -19.97 10.95 -11.09
CA LYS A 44 -21.17 11.68 -10.62
C LYS A 44 -21.42 11.67 -9.09
N TYR A 45 -20.65 10.91 -8.31
CA TYR A 45 -20.82 10.71 -6.86
C TYR A 45 -19.73 11.38 -5.98
N GLY A 46 -18.84 12.22 -6.54
CA GLY A 46 -17.74 12.83 -5.79
C GLY A 46 -17.89 14.33 -5.52
N LYS A 47 -18.74 14.76 -4.57
CA LYS A 47 -18.63 16.12 -4.00
C LYS A 47 -17.38 16.26 -3.12
N ASP A 48 -16.90 15.15 -2.54
CA ASP A 48 -15.76 15.14 -1.62
C ASP A 48 -14.49 14.60 -2.30
N ARG A 49 -13.45 15.45 -2.37
CA ARG A 49 -12.14 15.07 -2.94
C ARG A 49 -11.48 13.89 -2.21
N ALA A 50 -11.72 13.78 -0.89
CA ALA A 50 -11.20 12.69 -0.06
C ALA A 50 -11.77 11.33 -0.46
N LEU A 51 -13.07 11.25 -0.77
CA LEU A 51 -13.70 10.00 -1.22
C LEU A 51 -13.11 9.53 -2.56
N ASN A 52 -12.90 10.45 -3.50
CA ASN A 52 -12.30 10.10 -4.79
C ASN A 52 -10.90 9.48 -4.62
N ARG A 53 -10.07 10.08 -3.75
CA ARG A 53 -8.72 9.56 -3.47
C ARG A 53 -8.74 8.22 -2.77
N LEU A 54 -9.71 7.97 -1.88
CA LEU A 54 -9.91 6.65 -1.28
C LEU A 54 -10.29 5.59 -2.34
N TRP A 55 -11.19 5.91 -3.27
CA TRP A 55 -11.57 4.97 -4.34
C TRP A 55 -10.39 4.62 -5.26
N ILE A 56 -9.61 5.62 -5.67
CA ILE A 56 -8.37 5.40 -6.46
C ILE A 56 -7.38 4.53 -5.68
N TYR A 57 -7.29 4.76 -4.38
CA TYR A 57 -6.43 3.99 -3.50
C TYR A 57 -6.86 2.52 -3.37
N VAL A 58 -8.16 2.27 -3.14
CA VAL A 58 -8.72 0.92 -3.05
C VAL A 58 -8.57 0.18 -4.39
N SER A 59 -8.84 0.84 -5.52
CA SER A 59 -8.67 0.22 -6.84
C SER A 59 -7.21 -0.10 -7.14
N SER A 60 -6.28 0.79 -6.79
CA SER A 60 -4.84 0.54 -6.92
C SER A 60 -4.38 -0.64 -6.06
N LEU A 61 -4.93 -0.80 -4.86
CA LEU A 61 -4.59 -1.90 -3.96
C LEU A 61 -5.12 -3.24 -4.49
N SER A 62 -6.38 -3.28 -4.94
CA SER A 62 -6.98 -4.47 -5.55
C SER A 62 -6.25 -4.87 -6.83
N LEU A 63 -5.87 -3.90 -7.68
CA LEU A 63 -5.04 -4.16 -8.86
C LEU A 63 -3.66 -4.70 -8.47
N CYS A 64 -3.00 -4.12 -7.47
CA CYS A 64 -1.71 -4.61 -6.97
C CYS A 64 -1.80 -6.05 -6.47
N GLY A 65 -2.84 -6.39 -5.70
CA GLY A 65 -3.07 -7.76 -5.22
C GLY A 65 -3.33 -8.75 -6.36
N LEU A 66 -4.15 -8.38 -7.34
CA LEU A 66 -4.44 -9.21 -8.51
C LEU A 66 -3.18 -9.46 -9.35
N LEU A 67 -2.37 -8.43 -9.58
CA LEU A 67 -1.10 -8.55 -10.28
C LEU A 67 -0.13 -9.45 -9.52
N THR A 68 -0.05 -9.29 -8.19
CA THR A 68 0.85 -10.10 -7.35
C THR A 68 0.48 -11.57 -7.38
N ALA A 69 -0.82 -11.91 -7.36
CA ALA A 69 -1.27 -13.29 -7.56
C ALA A 69 -0.96 -13.82 -8.98
N GLY A 70 -0.98 -12.95 -9.99
CA GLY A 70 -0.67 -13.28 -11.38
C GLY A 70 0.79 -13.59 -11.69
N VAL A 71 1.73 -13.38 -10.75
CA VAL A 71 3.16 -13.70 -10.97
C VAL A 71 3.40 -15.17 -11.30
N LEU A 72 2.53 -16.07 -10.82
CA LEU A 72 2.60 -17.51 -11.10
C LEU A 72 2.56 -17.85 -12.59
N PHE A 73 1.98 -17.00 -13.43
CA PHE A 73 1.88 -17.23 -14.87
C PHE A 73 3.10 -16.69 -15.63
N CYS A 74 4.11 -16.16 -14.95
CA CYS A 74 5.28 -15.54 -15.56
C CYS A 74 6.52 -16.45 -15.52
N ASP A 75 6.66 -17.30 -16.53
CA ASP A 75 7.82 -18.20 -16.69
C ASP A 75 8.95 -17.61 -17.57
N GLY A 76 8.71 -16.46 -18.21
CA GLY A 76 9.65 -15.84 -19.13
C GLY A 76 10.29 -14.54 -18.62
N TYR A 77 11.46 -14.19 -19.17
CA TYR A 77 12.12 -12.91 -18.92
C TYR A 77 11.24 -11.70 -19.31
N ILE A 78 10.60 -11.76 -20.48
CA ILE A 78 9.75 -10.67 -20.97
C ILE A 78 8.52 -10.50 -20.06
N THR A 79 7.86 -11.60 -19.70
CA THR A 79 6.71 -11.57 -18.80
C THR A 79 7.10 -11.04 -17.42
N LEU A 80 8.27 -11.42 -16.90
CA LEU A 80 8.79 -10.92 -15.64
C LEU A 80 9.10 -9.40 -15.70
N ALA A 81 9.67 -8.92 -16.80
CA ALA A 81 9.93 -7.50 -17.02
C ALA A 81 8.63 -6.68 -17.08
N MET A 82 7.64 -7.12 -17.86
CA MET A 82 6.32 -6.46 -17.93
C MET A 82 5.61 -6.47 -16.57
N TYR A 83 5.62 -7.61 -15.89
CA TYR A 83 5.08 -7.76 -14.54
C TYR A 83 5.77 -6.81 -13.54
N SER A 84 7.10 -6.72 -13.56
CA SER A 84 7.86 -5.82 -12.70
C SER A 84 7.52 -4.35 -12.94
N GLY A 85 7.30 -3.96 -14.20
CA GLY A 85 6.88 -2.61 -14.54
C GLY A 85 5.50 -2.28 -13.98
N LEU A 86 4.54 -3.19 -14.18
CA LEU A 86 3.16 -3.00 -13.73
C LEU A 86 3.03 -3.06 -12.19
N PHE A 87 3.81 -3.94 -11.56
CA PHE A 87 3.94 -3.99 -10.11
C PHE A 87 4.60 -2.72 -9.56
N GLY A 88 5.65 -2.20 -10.21
CA GLY A 88 6.30 -0.95 -9.83
C GLY A 88 5.37 0.25 -9.92
N LEU A 89 4.54 0.32 -10.97
CA LEU A 89 3.53 1.35 -11.13
C LEU A 89 2.50 1.30 -9.98
N THR A 90 1.88 0.15 -9.74
CA THR A 90 0.82 0.01 -8.71
C THR A 90 1.34 0.15 -7.28
N LEU A 91 2.55 -0.33 -6.99
CA LEU A 91 3.22 -0.14 -5.71
C LEU A 91 3.42 1.34 -5.42
N SER A 92 3.93 2.06 -6.42
CA SER A 92 4.16 3.50 -6.33
C SER A 92 2.87 4.30 -6.09
N SER A 93 1.78 3.92 -6.78
CA SER A 93 0.45 4.49 -6.59
C SER A 93 0.02 4.44 -5.12
N TYR A 94 0.11 3.26 -4.50
CA TYR A 94 -0.30 3.07 -3.11
C TYR A 94 0.56 3.91 -2.14
N VAL A 95 1.88 3.89 -2.30
CA VAL A 95 2.80 4.61 -1.40
C VAL A 95 2.55 6.12 -1.49
N CYS A 96 2.37 6.65 -2.69
CA CYS A 96 2.10 8.07 -2.92
C CYS A 96 0.73 8.51 -2.36
N LEU A 97 -0.32 7.71 -2.56
CA LEU A 97 -1.65 8.01 -2.05
C LEU A 97 -1.75 7.88 -0.53
N THR A 98 -0.90 7.08 0.11
CA THR A 98 -0.96 6.85 1.57
C THR A 98 -0.79 8.17 2.35
N SER A 99 0.16 9.04 1.97
CA SER A 99 0.38 10.32 2.66
C SER A 99 -0.75 11.31 2.39
N VAL A 100 -1.22 11.40 1.14
CA VAL A 100 -2.32 12.29 0.74
C VAL A 100 -3.63 11.90 1.43
N LEU A 101 -3.94 10.60 1.46
CA LEU A 101 -5.12 10.08 2.15
C LEU A 101 -5.04 10.34 3.65
N LEU A 102 -3.84 10.26 4.24
CA LEU A 102 -3.64 10.57 5.65
C LEU A 102 -3.90 12.06 5.93
N VAL A 103 -3.41 12.98 5.09
CA VAL A 103 -3.74 14.42 5.20
C VAL A 103 -5.26 14.63 5.25
N ASP A 104 -5.99 13.97 4.37
CA ASP A 104 -7.45 14.15 4.28
C ASP A 104 -8.21 13.60 5.48
N LEU A 105 -7.73 12.49 6.03
CA LEU A 105 -8.39 11.78 7.12
C LEU A 105 -8.20 12.47 8.46
N ILE A 106 -6.98 12.93 8.73
CA ILE A 106 -6.58 13.38 10.07
C ILE A 106 -6.12 14.84 10.12
N GLY A 107 -5.97 15.48 8.96
CA GLY A 107 -5.42 16.82 8.83
C GLY A 107 -3.89 16.86 8.76
N ILE A 108 -3.37 17.99 8.29
CA ILE A 108 -1.91 18.21 8.12
C ILE A 108 -1.19 18.22 9.47
N GLU A 109 -1.81 18.80 10.51
CA GLU A 109 -1.17 18.97 11.83
C GLU A 109 -0.79 17.65 12.51
N LYS A 110 -1.57 16.59 12.28
CA LYS A 110 -1.37 15.28 12.91
C LYS A 110 -0.77 14.24 11.94
N LEU A 111 -0.48 14.65 10.70
CA LEU A 111 0.07 13.76 9.68
C LEU A 111 1.34 13.06 10.16
N THR A 112 2.30 13.82 10.70
CA THR A 112 3.59 13.27 11.13
C THR A 112 3.43 12.23 12.24
N ASN A 113 2.53 12.47 13.20
CA ASN A 113 2.28 11.53 14.30
C ASN A 113 1.64 10.24 13.81
N ALA A 114 0.63 10.32 12.95
CA ALA A 114 -0.01 9.11 12.42
C ALA A 114 0.88 8.38 11.42
N PHE A 115 1.64 9.10 10.59
CA PHE A 115 2.61 8.50 9.69
C PHE A 115 3.72 7.80 10.48
N GLY A 116 4.19 8.40 11.58
CA GLY A 116 5.13 7.77 12.50
C GLY A 116 4.59 6.49 13.13
N LEU A 117 3.33 6.47 13.58
CA LEU A 117 2.67 5.25 14.06
C LEU A 117 2.58 4.19 12.95
N ILE A 118 2.18 4.57 11.74
CA ILE A 118 2.16 3.68 10.57
C ILE A 118 3.54 3.08 10.30
N LEU A 119 4.60 3.90 10.35
CA LEU A 119 5.97 3.45 10.15
C LEU A 119 6.46 2.53 11.27
N LEU A 120 6.06 2.76 12.51
CA LEU A 120 6.40 1.88 13.64
C LEU A 120 5.81 0.48 13.43
N PHE A 121 4.51 0.39 13.14
CA PHE A 121 3.84 -0.88 12.87
C PHE A 121 4.34 -1.54 11.58
N GLN A 122 4.65 -0.76 10.55
CA GLN A 122 5.35 -1.23 9.36
C GLN A 122 6.72 -1.79 9.73
N GLY A 123 7.51 -1.11 10.56
CA GLY A 123 8.79 -1.58 11.06
C GLY A 123 8.69 -2.95 11.71
N ILE A 124 7.72 -3.14 12.61
CA ILE A 124 7.46 -4.45 13.24
C ILE A 124 7.12 -5.51 12.18
N GLY A 125 6.24 -5.19 11.23
CA GLY A 125 5.89 -6.08 10.12
C GLY A 125 7.11 -6.45 9.25
N THR A 126 8.03 -5.52 9.05
CA THR A 126 9.25 -5.77 8.25
C THR A 126 10.29 -6.62 8.94
N VAL A 127 10.30 -6.66 10.27
CA VAL A 127 11.16 -7.58 11.04
C VAL A 127 10.58 -8.99 11.03
N ILE A 128 9.24 -9.11 11.11
CA ILE A 128 8.53 -10.40 11.16
C ILE A 128 8.32 -11.02 9.77
N GLY A 129 8.26 -10.21 8.70
CA GLY A 129 8.03 -10.68 7.33
C GLY A 129 9.08 -11.70 6.85
N PRO A 130 10.39 -11.37 6.85
CA PRO A 130 11.44 -12.28 6.39
C PRO A 130 11.44 -13.67 7.06
N PRO A 131 11.36 -13.83 8.40
CA PRO A 131 11.32 -15.16 9.00
C PRO A 131 10.06 -15.94 8.62
N ILE A 132 8.89 -15.30 8.53
CA ILE A 132 7.66 -15.98 8.09
C ILE A 132 7.76 -16.42 6.62
N SER A 133 8.30 -15.58 5.73
CA SER A 133 8.49 -16.00 4.32
C SER A 133 9.55 -17.07 4.15
N GLY A 134 10.62 -17.02 4.93
CA GLY A 134 11.64 -18.08 4.92
C GLY A 134 11.02 -19.41 5.31
N GLN A 135 10.29 -19.45 6.43
CA GLN A 135 9.57 -20.65 6.86
C GLN A 135 8.56 -21.13 5.83
N LEU A 136 7.83 -20.20 5.18
CA LEU A 136 6.86 -20.57 4.16
C LEU A 136 7.55 -21.15 2.92
N ALA A 137 8.67 -20.58 2.48
CA ALA A 137 9.47 -21.08 1.38
C ALA A 137 10.09 -22.45 1.71
N ASP A 138 10.57 -22.66 2.95
CA ASP A 138 11.12 -23.94 3.42
C ASP A 138 10.04 -25.04 3.44
N LEU A 139 8.81 -24.71 3.84
CA LEU A 139 7.70 -25.65 3.89
C LEU A 139 7.15 -26.02 2.50
N THR A 140 7.07 -25.06 1.57
CA THR A 140 6.49 -25.29 0.24
C THR A 140 7.53 -25.65 -0.82
N GLY A 141 8.82 -25.50 -0.54
CA GLY A 141 9.93 -25.75 -1.48
C GLY A 141 10.09 -24.69 -2.59
N SER A 142 9.11 -23.81 -2.78
CA SER A 142 9.11 -22.73 -3.78
C SER A 142 8.71 -21.39 -3.17
N TYR A 143 9.32 -20.31 -3.66
CA TYR A 143 8.98 -18.93 -3.26
C TYR A 143 7.63 -18.46 -3.81
N ASP A 144 7.11 -19.13 -4.84
CA ASP A 144 5.86 -18.80 -5.53
C ASP A 144 4.66 -18.66 -4.58
N MET A 145 4.53 -19.58 -3.63
CA MET A 145 3.43 -19.56 -2.66
C MET A 145 3.50 -18.34 -1.73
N SER A 146 4.70 -17.81 -1.46
CA SER A 146 4.86 -16.57 -0.70
C SER A 146 4.31 -15.36 -1.47
N PHE A 147 4.45 -15.34 -2.80
CA PHE A 147 3.84 -14.30 -3.63
C PHE A 147 2.33 -14.41 -3.69
N VAL A 148 1.80 -15.63 -3.84
CA VAL A 148 0.34 -15.86 -3.84
C VAL A 148 -0.27 -15.42 -2.52
N PHE A 149 0.35 -15.80 -1.40
CA PHE A 149 -0.09 -15.39 -0.08
C PHE A 149 -0.11 -13.86 0.05
N CYS A 150 0.93 -13.17 -0.43
CA CYS A 150 0.99 -11.71 -0.49
C CYS A 150 -0.15 -11.11 -1.34
N GLY A 151 -0.38 -11.64 -2.54
CA GLY A 151 -1.43 -11.19 -3.45
C GLY A 151 -2.83 -11.35 -2.84
N VAL A 152 -3.11 -12.49 -2.22
CA VAL A 152 -4.38 -12.76 -1.53
C VAL A 152 -4.54 -11.84 -0.32
N ALA A 153 -3.50 -11.63 0.49
CA ALA A 153 -3.55 -10.72 1.63
C ALA A 153 -3.83 -9.26 1.20
N LEU A 154 -3.24 -8.81 0.08
CA LEU A 154 -3.50 -7.49 -0.51
C LEU A 154 -4.93 -7.38 -1.06
N LEU A 155 -5.45 -8.43 -1.71
CA LEU A 155 -6.83 -8.47 -2.19
C LEU A 155 -7.83 -8.42 -1.04
N ILE A 156 -7.63 -9.20 0.01
CA ILE A 156 -8.44 -9.17 1.24
C ILE A 156 -8.40 -7.76 1.85
N SER A 157 -7.23 -7.13 1.89
CA SER A 157 -7.06 -5.75 2.36
C SER A 157 -7.87 -4.74 1.53
N GLY A 158 -7.86 -4.88 0.20
CA GLY A 158 -8.66 -4.05 -0.70
C GLY A 158 -10.16 -4.24 -0.51
N LEU A 159 -10.60 -5.48 -0.30
CA LEU A 159 -12.01 -5.82 -0.04
C LEU A 159 -12.49 -5.28 1.31
N ILE A 160 -11.68 -5.40 2.37
CA ILE A 160 -11.99 -4.85 3.69
C ILE A 160 -12.12 -3.32 3.64
N LEU A 161 -11.26 -2.64 2.87
CA LEU A 161 -11.37 -1.19 2.68
C LEU A 161 -12.60 -0.79 1.86
N ASN A 162 -12.97 -1.59 0.86
CA ASN A 162 -14.17 -1.33 0.07
C ASN A 162 -15.45 -1.43 0.92
N THR A 163 -15.48 -2.33 1.92
CA THR A 163 -16.63 -2.47 2.84
C THR A 163 -16.59 -1.50 4.01
N GLY A 164 -15.41 -1.04 4.41
CA GLY A 164 -15.19 -0.02 5.42
C GLY A 164 -15.78 1.33 5.00
N ARG A 165 -17.09 1.48 5.20
CA ARG A 165 -17.86 2.71 4.96
C ARG A 165 -17.10 3.91 5.55
N PHE A 166 -16.63 4.80 4.68
CA PHE A 166 -15.97 6.03 5.10
C PHE A 166 -16.94 6.83 5.98
N PRO A 167 -16.48 7.43 7.10
CA PRO A 167 -17.31 8.39 7.83
C PRO A 167 -17.51 9.62 6.93
N ASP A 168 -18.70 9.74 6.34
CA ASP A 168 -19.04 10.79 5.38
C ASP A 168 -18.55 12.17 5.84
N ALA A 169 -18.07 13.01 4.91
CA ALA A 169 -17.77 14.42 5.21
C ALA A 169 -18.99 15.16 5.82
N THR A 170 -20.20 14.64 5.59
CA THR A 170 -21.43 15.02 6.29
C THR A 170 -21.33 14.86 7.81
N PHE A 171 -20.74 13.77 8.33
CA PHE A 171 -20.48 13.62 9.76
C PHE A 171 -19.49 14.68 10.26
N ILE A 172 -18.46 15.02 9.49
CA ILE A 172 -17.49 16.06 9.86
C ILE A 172 -18.15 17.43 9.87
N ASN A 173 -18.96 17.77 8.87
CA ASN A 173 -19.69 19.05 8.81
C ASN A 173 -20.75 19.15 9.92
N ILE A 174 -21.49 18.06 10.20
CA ILE A 174 -22.44 18.02 11.32
C ILE A 174 -21.70 18.17 12.65
N GLN A 175 -20.55 17.52 12.83
CA GLN A 175 -19.74 17.68 14.04
C GLN A 175 -19.18 19.08 14.17
N ARG A 176 -18.68 19.68 13.09
CA ARG A 176 -18.22 21.07 13.09
C ARG A 176 -19.35 22.06 13.39
N SER A 177 -20.55 21.88 12.83
CA SER A 177 -21.71 22.72 13.16
C SER A 177 -22.15 22.54 14.62
N ARG A 178 -22.08 21.31 15.16
CA ARG A 178 -22.30 21.07 16.60
C ARG A 178 -21.22 21.71 17.46
N GLU A 179 -19.97 21.64 17.02
CA GLU A 179 -18.82 22.24 17.71
C GLU A 179 -18.90 23.77 17.74
N ILE A 180 -19.31 24.42 16.63
CA ILE A 180 -19.59 25.87 16.61
C ILE A 180 -20.77 26.24 17.52
N ASN A 181 -21.77 25.36 17.69
CA ASN A 181 -22.85 25.58 18.65
C ASN A 181 -22.41 25.32 20.10
N ASP A 182 -21.46 24.40 20.31
CA ASP A 182 -20.92 24.03 21.62
C ASP A 182 -19.75 24.93 22.06
N THR A 183 -19.12 25.70 21.17
CA THR A 183 -18.08 26.68 21.53
C THR A 183 -18.60 27.80 22.43
N GLY A 184 -19.93 27.96 22.54
CA GLY A 184 -20.58 28.77 23.58
C GLY A 184 -20.59 28.14 24.99
N ARG A 185 -20.12 26.90 25.16
CA ARG A 185 -20.15 26.14 26.42
C ARG A 185 -18.76 25.56 26.74
N TRP A 186 -17.87 26.45 27.14
CA TRP A 186 -16.55 26.27 27.78
C TRP A 186 -15.86 24.88 27.81
N HIS A 187 -14.64 24.91 27.26
CA HIS A 187 -13.41 24.22 27.67
C HIS A 187 -13.29 22.68 27.65
N THR A 188 -12.46 22.26 26.69
CA THR A 188 -11.55 21.10 26.71
C THR A 188 -12.17 19.72 26.97
N ARG A 189 -12.56 19.03 25.90
CA ARG A 189 -12.61 17.57 25.94
C ARG A 189 -12.04 16.98 24.66
N ASN A 190 -10.89 16.32 24.80
CA ASN A 190 -10.10 15.58 23.80
C ASN A 190 -10.89 14.51 23.01
N ARG A 191 -12.01 14.84 22.35
CA ARG A 191 -12.82 13.89 21.56
C ARG A 191 -12.37 13.75 20.11
N HIS A 192 -11.32 14.42 19.67
CA HIS A 192 -10.74 14.18 18.34
C HIS A 192 -10.12 12.78 18.20
N TRP A 193 -9.93 12.01 19.29
CA TRP A 193 -9.38 10.65 19.24
C TRP A 193 -10.33 9.59 18.65
N TYR A 194 -11.65 9.79 18.66
CA TYR A 194 -12.61 8.74 18.24
C TYR A 194 -12.72 8.58 16.72
N SER A 195 -12.56 9.66 15.94
CA SER A 195 -12.58 9.55 14.47
C SER A 195 -11.26 9.01 13.90
N PHE A 196 -10.16 9.10 14.66
CA PHE A 196 -8.85 8.55 14.31
C PHE A 196 -8.87 7.01 14.30
N HIS A 197 -9.57 6.40 15.26
CA HIS A 197 -9.32 5.00 15.59
C HIS A 197 -9.66 4.03 14.46
N PRO A 198 -10.88 3.98 13.87
CA PRO A 198 -11.23 2.90 12.95
C PRO A 198 -10.43 2.99 11.64
N VAL A 199 -10.30 4.16 11.03
CA VAL A 199 -9.62 4.27 9.74
C VAL A 199 -8.11 4.13 9.89
N VAL A 200 -7.49 4.73 10.92
CA VAL A 200 -6.06 4.55 11.18
C VAL A 200 -5.78 3.11 11.59
N THR A 201 -6.59 2.47 12.44
CA THR A 201 -6.39 1.04 12.76
C THR A 201 -6.58 0.13 11.56
N ILE A 202 -7.56 0.38 10.68
CA ILE A 202 -7.70 -0.37 9.42
C ILE A 202 -6.46 -0.15 8.53
N LEU A 203 -6.00 1.10 8.40
CA LEU A 203 -4.77 1.41 7.66
C LEU A 203 -3.52 0.78 8.30
N LEU A 204 -3.47 0.67 9.63
CA LEU A 204 -2.38 0.09 10.41
C LEU A 204 -2.35 -1.44 10.32
N ILE A 205 -3.48 -2.10 10.58
CA ILE A 205 -3.68 -3.54 10.37
C ILE A 205 -3.30 -3.86 8.93
N ARG A 206 -3.77 -3.05 7.97
CA ARG A 206 -3.36 -3.16 6.57
C ARG A 206 -1.86 -2.95 6.35
N THR A 207 -1.23 -1.91 6.91
CA THR A 207 0.22 -1.72 6.69
C THR A 207 1.02 -2.86 7.29
N ILE A 208 0.62 -3.44 8.41
CA ILE A 208 1.28 -4.61 8.99
C ILE A 208 1.19 -5.78 8.01
N PHE A 209 -0.01 -6.11 7.51
CA PHE A 209 -0.20 -7.19 6.53
C PHE A 209 0.54 -6.90 5.21
N ALA A 210 0.30 -5.74 4.58
CA ALA A 210 0.87 -5.41 3.26
C ALA A 210 2.40 -5.24 3.30
N SER A 211 2.96 -4.61 4.35
CA SER A 211 4.39 -4.34 4.43
C SER A 211 5.21 -5.57 4.81
N ALA A 212 4.69 -6.44 5.67
CA ALA A 212 5.35 -7.71 5.98
C ALA A 212 5.65 -8.47 4.68
N TYR A 213 4.66 -8.59 3.78
CA TYR A 213 4.78 -9.37 2.54
C TYR A 213 5.39 -8.64 1.34
N GLN A 214 5.20 -7.33 1.17
CA GLN A 214 5.90 -6.60 0.10
C GLN A 214 7.39 -6.46 0.40
N LEU A 215 7.78 -6.26 1.66
CA LEU A 215 9.19 -6.17 2.01
C LEU A 215 9.88 -7.54 1.95
N ILE A 216 9.19 -8.66 2.13
CA ILE A 216 9.73 -9.99 1.79
C ILE A 216 10.31 -9.99 0.36
N ASN A 217 9.62 -9.39 -0.61
CA ASN A 217 10.04 -9.34 -2.01
C ASN A 217 11.15 -8.32 -2.31
N TYR A 218 11.22 -7.24 -1.53
CA TYR A 218 12.21 -6.17 -1.69
C TYR A 218 13.47 -6.37 -0.82
N THR A 219 13.34 -7.06 0.30
CA THR A 219 14.44 -7.37 1.21
C THR A 219 15.17 -8.63 0.76
N THR A 220 14.50 -9.62 0.17
CA THR A 220 15.24 -10.68 -0.54
C THR A 220 16.11 -10.10 -1.65
N SER A 221 15.67 -9.05 -2.37
CA SER A 221 16.53 -8.39 -3.36
C SER A 221 17.70 -7.63 -2.73
N LYS A 222 17.48 -6.91 -1.62
CA LYS A 222 18.56 -6.19 -0.93
C LYS A 222 19.51 -7.09 -0.14
N LEU A 223 19.06 -8.20 0.43
CA LEU A 223 19.94 -9.17 1.09
C LEU A 223 20.82 -9.88 0.06
N ILE A 224 20.30 -10.23 -1.12
CA ILE A 224 21.12 -10.80 -2.20
C ILE A 224 22.19 -9.80 -2.68
N VAL A 225 21.85 -8.51 -2.80
CA VAL A 225 22.85 -7.48 -3.16
C VAL A 225 23.84 -7.22 -2.02
N LYS A 226 23.43 -7.31 -0.75
CA LYS A 226 24.34 -7.23 0.40
C LYS A 226 25.20 -8.49 0.62
N MET A 227 24.82 -9.63 0.07
CA MET A 227 25.62 -10.86 0.11
C MET A 227 26.74 -10.87 -0.95
N TRP A 228 26.70 -9.93 -1.91
CA TRP A 228 27.69 -9.77 -2.98
C TRP A 228 28.61 -8.54 -2.80
N LEU A 229 28.48 -7.80 -1.70
CA LEU A 229 29.47 -6.83 -1.22
C LEU A 229 30.24 -7.43 -0.04
#